data_AF-A0A0Q8STA8-F1
#
_entry.id   AF-A0A0Q8STA8-F1
#
_cell.length_a   1.000
_cell.length_b   1.000
_cell.length_c   1.000
_cell.angle_alpha   90.00
_cell.angle_beta   90.00
_cell.angle_gamma   90.00
#
_symmetry.space_group_name_H-M   'P 1'
#
loop_
_entity.id
_entity.type
_entity.pdbx_description
1 polymer ?
#
loop_
_entity_poly.entity_id
_entity_poly.type
_entity_poly.pdbx_seq_one_letter_code
_entity_poly.pdbx_strand_id
1 'polypeptide(L)'
;MDAEGLDIPLTAVNQTNALGECPIHVAAWKGEPEDIAWLLDHGAEINQAGDFEMTPLHYAYMGGKPDNVAILIERGANRFARCDRGMLPDQGRGNGVQRPVVDPDKLP
;
A
#
# COMPACT_ATOMS: atom_id res chain seq x y z
N MET A 1 -20.10 28.71 -16.38
CA MET A 1 -18.76 28.32 -15.90
C MET A 1 -18.92 27.85 -14.46
N ASP A 2 -19.89 26.97 -14.20
CA ASP A 2 -19.92 25.50 -14.43
C ASP A 2 -19.31 24.83 -13.20
N ALA A 3 -20.09 23.94 -12.61
CA ALA A 3 -19.76 23.25 -11.38
C ALA A 3 -18.58 22.31 -11.62
N GLU A 4 -17.37 22.77 -11.32
CA GLU A 4 -16.25 21.86 -11.18
C GLU A 4 -16.44 21.17 -9.83
N GLY A 5 -16.89 19.91 -9.89
CA GLY A 5 -16.84 19.00 -8.77
C GLY A 5 -15.46 19.05 -8.12
N LEU A 6 -15.38 18.65 -6.86
CA LEU A 6 -14.12 18.56 -6.13
C LEU A 6 -13.25 17.46 -6.77
N ASP A 7 -12.72 17.73 -7.96
CA ASP A 7 -11.72 16.94 -8.66
C ASP A 7 -10.47 17.10 -7.81
N ILE A 8 -10.35 16.23 -6.79
CA ILE A 8 -9.08 15.95 -6.15
C ILE A 8 -8.12 15.66 -7.31
N PRO A 9 -7.17 16.55 -7.62
CA PRO A 9 -6.35 16.36 -8.80
C PRO A 9 -5.69 14.99 -8.66
N LEU A 10 -5.65 14.18 -9.72
CA LEU A 10 -5.02 12.84 -9.73
C LEU A 10 -3.61 12.84 -9.09
N THR A 11 -2.93 13.98 -9.12
CA THR A 11 -1.64 14.19 -8.45
C THR A 11 -1.72 14.23 -6.92
N ALA A 12 -2.83 14.63 -6.31
CA ALA A 12 -3.00 14.73 -4.85
C ALA A 12 -3.23 13.37 -4.17
N VAL A 13 -3.86 12.39 -4.84
CA VAL A 13 -4.06 11.05 -4.25
C VAL A 13 -2.75 10.27 -4.07
N ASN A 14 -1.70 10.67 -4.81
CA ASN A 14 -0.36 10.13 -4.71
C ASN A 14 0.62 11.07 -3.99
N GLN A 15 0.18 12.26 -3.56
CA GLN A 15 1.02 13.16 -2.79
C GLN A 15 1.29 12.57 -1.41
N THR A 16 2.57 12.56 -1.04
CA THR A 16 3.02 12.10 0.26
C THR A 16 3.03 13.26 1.27
N ASN A 17 2.70 12.96 2.52
CA ASN A 17 2.85 13.90 3.63
C ASN A 17 4.33 14.01 4.06
N ALA A 18 4.60 14.78 5.12
CA ALA A 18 5.96 14.93 5.67
C ALA A 18 6.59 13.62 6.19
N LEU A 19 5.79 12.56 6.35
CA LEU A 19 6.21 11.21 6.72
C LEU A 19 6.33 10.28 5.49
N GLY A 20 6.29 10.81 4.27
CA GLY A 20 6.36 9.99 3.06
C GLY A 20 5.09 9.18 2.77
N GLU A 21 3.99 9.40 3.49
CA GLU A 21 2.76 8.63 3.34
C GLU A 21 1.77 9.35 2.44
N CYS A 22 1.34 8.71 1.36
CA CYS A 22 0.16 9.14 0.60
C CYS A 22 -1.16 8.61 1.19
N PRO A 23 -2.32 9.20 0.82
CA PRO A 23 -3.63 8.84 1.37
C PRO A 23 -3.93 7.33 1.43
N ILE A 24 -3.51 6.57 0.42
CA ILE A 24 -3.72 5.11 0.37
C ILE A 24 -2.96 4.35 1.48
N HIS A 25 -1.81 4.85 1.96
CA HIS A 25 -1.13 4.26 3.13
C HIS A 25 -1.95 4.45 4.40
N VAL A 26 -2.51 5.64 4.58
CA VAL A 26 -3.33 5.97 5.75
C VAL A 26 -4.63 5.17 5.73
N ALA A 27 -5.29 5.08 4.56
CA ALA A 27 -6.48 4.25 4.36
C ALA A 27 -6.18 2.77 4.62
N ALA A 28 -5.06 2.25 4.12
CA ALA A 28 -4.64 0.88 4.38
C ALA A 28 -4.42 0.62 5.88
N TRP A 29 -3.78 1.55 6.60
CA TRP A 29 -3.46 1.39 8.02
C TRP A 29 -4.67 1.52 8.96
N LYS A 30 -5.54 2.51 8.72
CA LYS A 30 -6.59 2.93 9.65
C LYS A 30 -7.98 3.06 9.02
N GLY A 31 -8.06 3.19 7.71
CA GLY A 31 -9.32 3.32 6.99
C GLY A 31 -10.02 1.98 6.79
N GLU A 32 -11.07 2.05 5.97
CA GLU A 32 -11.92 0.92 5.60
C GLU A 32 -11.67 0.52 4.14
N PRO A 33 -12.04 -0.69 3.71
CA PRO A 33 -11.76 -1.16 2.36
C PRO A 33 -12.41 -0.28 1.28
N GLU A 34 -13.54 0.36 1.57
CA GLU A 34 -14.21 1.29 0.67
C GLU A 34 -13.36 2.54 0.40
N ASP A 35 -12.60 3.04 1.38
CA ASP A 35 -11.71 4.19 1.21
C ASP A 35 -10.57 3.84 0.23
N ILE A 36 -10.04 2.63 0.36
CA ILE A 36 -8.98 2.11 -0.53
C ILE A 36 -9.53 1.95 -1.94
N ALA A 37 -10.71 1.36 -2.09
CA ALA A 37 -11.37 1.22 -3.38
C ALA A 37 -11.56 2.58 -4.06
N TRP A 38 -12.10 3.54 -3.31
CA TRP A 38 -12.33 4.90 -3.80
C TRP A 38 -11.03 5.56 -4.25
N LEU A 39 -9.97 5.48 -3.44
CA LEU A 39 -8.66 6.05 -3.79
C LEU A 39 -8.08 5.42 -5.07
N LEU A 40 -8.16 4.10 -5.20
CA LEU A 40 -7.69 3.39 -6.39
C LEU A 40 -8.50 3.77 -7.64
N ASP A 41 -9.82 3.93 -7.50
CA ASP A 41 -10.70 4.35 -8.60
C ASP A 41 -10.41 5.80 -9.03
N HIS A 42 -9.84 6.62 -8.15
CA HIS A 42 -9.37 7.99 -8.42
C HIS A 42 -7.87 8.05 -8.78
N GLY A 43 -7.25 6.93 -9.16
CA GLY A 43 -5.88 6.90 -9.69
C GLY A 43 -4.78 6.87 -8.62
N ALA A 44 -5.08 6.43 -7.40
CA ALA A 44 -4.04 6.14 -6.42
C ALA A 44 -3.18 4.97 -6.87
N GLU A 45 -1.87 5.10 -6.69
CA GLU A 45 -0.88 4.08 -7.01
C GLU A 45 -0.89 2.99 -5.93
N ILE A 46 -1.42 1.81 -6.28
CA ILE A 46 -1.60 0.68 -5.35
C ILE A 46 -0.29 0.18 -4.73
N ASN A 47 0.82 0.40 -5.43
CA ASN A 47 2.17 0.00 -5.02
C ASN A 47 3.06 1.20 -4.69
N GLN A 48 2.48 2.39 -4.45
CA GLN A 48 3.25 3.56 -4.09
C GLN A 48 4.14 3.24 -2.88
N ALA A 49 5.44 3.43 -3.04
CA ALA A 49 6.37 3.31 -1.92
C ALA A 49 6.25 4.58 -1.07
N GLY A 50 5.90 4.40 0.20
CA GLY A 50 5.98 5.43 1.21
C GLY A 50 7.37 5.48 1.86
N ASP A 51 7.42 6.00 3.08
CA ASP A 51 8.67 6.01 3.85
C ASP A 51 9.15 4.58 4.17
N PHE A 52 10.47 4.41 4.24
CA PHE A 52 11.14 3.10 4.31
C PHE A 52 10.72 2.12 3.19
N GLU A 53 10.32 2.61 2.02
CA GLU A 53 9.80 1.79 0.91
C GLU A 53 8.59 0.91 1.28
N MET A 54 7.84 1.30 2.32
CA MET A 54 6.65 0.56 2.73
C MET A 54 5.49 0.87 1.78
N THR A 55 4.92 -0.17 1.18
CA THR A 55 3.73 -0.08 0.32
C THR A 55 2.43 -0.08 1.15
N PRO A 56 1.27 0.30 0.58
CA PRO A 56 -0.01 0.25 1.29
C PRO A 56 -0.31 -1.11 1.90
N LEU A 57 0.13 -2.19 1.24
CA LEU A 57 -0.04 -3.55 1.76
C LEU A 57 0.73 -3.77 3.07
N HIS A 58 1.93 -3.20 3.24
CA HIS A 58 2.64 -3.24 4.53
C HIS A 58 1.82 -2.57 5.63
N TYR A 59 1.24 -1.41 5.32
CA TYR A 59 0.41 -0.64 6.25
C TYR A 59 -0.88 -1.39 6.64
N ALA A 60 -1.53 -2.08 5.70
CA ALA A 60 -2.71 -2.91 5.99
C ALA A 60 -2.40 -4.06 6.95
N TYR A 61 -1.28 -4.76 6.75
CA TYR A 61 -0.81 -5.79 7.68
C TYR A 61 -0.43 -5.21 9.04
N MET A 62 0.28 -4.08 9.08
CA MET A 62 0.63 -3.39 10.34
C MET A 62 -0.60 -2.87 11.10
N GLY A 63 -1.66 -2.48 10.37
CA GLY A 63 -2.95 -2.08 10.93
C GLY A 63 -3.79 -3.24 11.44
N GLY A 64 -3.43 -4.48 11.08
CA GLY A 64 -4.21 -5.68 11.43
C GLY A 64 -5.58 -5.70 10.76
N LYS A 65 -5.71 -5.11 9.57
CA LYS A 65 -6.97 -4.96 8.82
C LYS A 65 -7.03 -6.00 7.68
N PRO A 66 -7.57 -7.22 7.91
CA PRO A 66 -7.58 -8.27 6.89
C PRO A 66 -8.43 -7.91 5.66
N ASP A 67 -9.50 -7.14 5.84
CA ASP A 67 -10.36 -6.70 4.72
C ASP A 67 -9.61 -5.71 3.81
N ASN A 68 -8.80 -4.81 4.39
CA ASN A 68 -7.94 -3.89 3.64
C ASN A 68 -6.84 -4.65 2.89
N VAL A 69 -6.28 -5.70 3.50
CA VAL A 69 -5.32 -6.61 2.84
C VAL A 69 -5.99 -7.32 1.66
N ALA A 70 -7.20 -7.84 1.86
CA ALA A 70 -7.95 -8.54 0.83
C ALA A 70 -8.20 -7.64 -0.39
N ILE A 71 -8.73 -6.43 -0.19
CA ILE A 71 -9.03 -5.53 -1.31
C ILE A 71 -7.77 -5.07 -2.04
N LEU A 72 -6.67 -4.78 -1.32
CA LEU A 72 -5.40 -4.45 -1.95
C LEU A 72 -4.89 -5.61 -2.82
N ILE A 73 -4.97 -6.84 -2.32
CA ILE A 73 -4.57 -8.03 -3.08
C ILE A 73 -5.48 -8.25 -4.30
N GLU A 74 -6.80 -8.10 -4.15
CA GLU A 74 -7.78 -8.22 -5.24
C GLU A 74 -7.54 -7.17 -6.34
N ARG A 75 -7.16 -5.96 -5.95
CA ARG A 75 -6.83 -4.86 -6.85
C ARG A 75 -5.41 -4.95 -7.45
N GLY A 76 -4.65 -6.00 -7.12
CA GLY A 76 -3.35 -6.29 -7.73
C GLY A 76 -2.13 -5.74 -6.99
N ALA A 77 -2.23 -5.48 -5.68
CA ALA A 77 -1.09 -5.06 -4.89
C ALA A 77 0.03 -6.12 -4.90
N ASN A 78 1.28 -5.65 -4.95
CA ASN A 78 2.44 -6.51 -4.93
C ASN A 78 2.66 -7.12 -3.54
N ARG A 79 2.20 -8.36 -3.37
CA ARG A 79 2.41 -9.17 -2.16
C ARG A 79 3.87 -9.48 -1.83
N PHE A 80 4.77 -9.27 -2.77
CA PHE A 80 6.21 -9.53 -2.61
C PHE A 80 7.03 -8.23 -2.53
N ALA A 81 6.37 -7.07 -2.43
CA ALA A 81 7.06 -5.79 -2.25
C ALA A 81 7.91 -5.85 -0.97
N ARG A 82 9.19 -5.49 -1.08
CA ARG A 82 10.08 -5.41 0.06
C ARG A 82 10.23 -3.94 0.47
N CYS A 83 10.08 -3.67 1.75
CA CYS A 83 10.48 -2.37 2.29
C CYS A 83 12.01 -2.28 2.41
N ASP A 84 12.54 -1.11 2.79
CA ASP A 84 13.98 -0.81 2.93
C ASP A 84 14.69 -1.78 3.89
N ARG A 85 13.95 -2.35 4.85
CA ARG A 85 14.43 -3.40 5.77
C ARG A 85 14.45 -4.81 5.16
N GLY A 86 14.11 -4.96 3.89
CA GLY A 86 13.99 -6.22 3.18
C GLY A 86 12.79 -7.09 3.59
N MET A 87 11.84 -6.53 4.34
CA MET A 87 10.69 -7.26 4.88
C MET A 87 9.56 -7.33 3.86
N LEU A 88 8.84 -8.46 3.83
CA LEU A 88 7.60 -8.59 3.06
C LEU A 88 6.44 -7.88 3.76
N PRO A 89 5.33 -7.59 3.04
CA PRO A 89 4.19 -6.88 3.59
C PRO A 89 3.54 -7.60 4.79
N ASP A 90 3.45 -8.93 4.73
CA ASP A 90 2.88 -9.79 5.76
C ASP A 90 3.78 -9.96 7.00
N GLN A 91 5.07 -9.63 6.91
CA GLN A 91 6.04 -9.78 7.99
C GLN A 91 6.17 -8.51 8.87
N GLY A 92 5.25 -7.54 8.71
CA GLY A 92 5.18 -6.32 9.48
C GLY A 92 5.34 -6.55 10.99
N ARG A 93 6.55 -6.28 11.50
CA ARG A 93 7.02 -6.49 12.89
C ARG A 93 7.13 -7.95 13.34
N GLY A 94 8.18 -8.64 12.89
CA GLY A 94 8.59 -9.90 13.53
C GLY A 94 9.98 -10.35 13.10
N ASN A 95 10.96 -10.16 13.98
CA ASN A 95 12.27 -10.82 14.07
C ASN A 95 12.88 -11.32 12.75
N GLY A 96 13.87 -10.58 12.22
CA GLY A 96 15.23 -11.04 11.91
C GLY A 96 15.53 -12.38 11.22
N VAL A 97 14.54 -13.17 10.78
CA VAL A 97 14.78 -14.32 9.92
C VAL A 97 14.74 -13.84 8.50
N GLN A 98 15.93 -13.52 7.97
CA GLN A 98 16.19 -13.56 6.54
C GLN A 98 15.73 -14.93 6.04
N ARG A 99 14.50 -15.05 5.56
CA ARG A 99 14.15 -16.15 4.68
C ARG A 99 14.93 -15.88 3.40
N PRO A 100 15.72 -16.85 2.93
CA PRO A 100 16.59 -16.66 1.78
C PRO A 100 15.75 -16.12 0.62
N VAL A 101 16.35 -15.18 -0.10
CA VAL A 101 15.88 -14.68 -1.39
C VAL A 101 15.55 -15.90 -2.24
N VAL A 102 14.28 -16.28 -2.29
CA VAL A 102 13.80 -17.18 -3.32
C VAL A 102 13.72 -16.30 -4.56
N ASP A 103 14.73 -16.41 -5.41
CA ASP A 103 14.72 -15.83 -6.74
C ASP A 103 13.39 -16.24 -7.42
N PRO A 104 12.60 -15.29 -7.93
CA PRO A 104 11.33 -15.61 -8.59
C PRO A 104 11.50 -16.54 -9.81
N ASP A 105 12.72 -16.68 -10.32
CA ASP A 105 13.13 -17.60 -11.40
C ASP A 105 13.44 -19.05 -10.93
N LYS A 106 13.30 -19.38 -9.65
CA LYS A 106 13.58 -20.73 -9.11
C LYS A 106 12.37 -21.41 -8.45
N LEU A 107 11.23 -21.42 -9.13
CA LEU A 107 10.17 -22.41 -8.85
C LEU A 107 10.48 -23.73 -9.60
N PRO A 108 10.28 -24.92 -9.00
CA PRO A 108 10.31 -26.18 -9.76
C PRO A 108 9.13 -26.31 -10.73
#